data_AF-A0A1F2SZC9-F1
#
_entry.id   AF-A0A1F2SZC9-F1
#
_cell.length_a   1.000
_cell.length_b   1.000
_cell.length_c   1.000
_cell.angle_alpha   90.00
_cell.angle_beta   90.00
_cell.angle_gamma   90.00
#
_symmetry.space_group_name_H-M   'P 1'
#
loop_
_entity.id
_entity.type
_entity.pdbx_description
1 polymer ?
#
loop_
_entity_poly.entity_id
_entity_poly.type
_entity_poly.pdbx_seq_one_letter_code
_entity_poly.pdbx_strand_id
1 'polypeptide(L)'
;MKPIHLMHPEEFDAFMAWARYLYWCDLHRCRFITWFEESHDVKEGAECCDWWRFVALLSQWYGSLWVVIEGWKKARLADAVIDGLLDESLDYCELLRRYRNGVYHYQPRIIEPRLLDFLNESERTVPWVDTLHHEFLRFFEEMLVTIPGKKNQETLRKAIVDIIGWLPTDTEAAHLREFDQLCDQARAAVDKYGGPTTPGAQELLADIAHAREIAKDALLEYRAWRQRRVSFLTRKGTPH
;
A
#
# COMPACT_ATOMS: atom_id res chain seq x y z
N MET A 1 -8.40 8.28 -14.73
CA MET A 1 -8.32 8.85 -13.37
C MET A 1 -8.47 10.36 -13.45
N LYS A 2 -9.41 10.95 -12.70
CA LYS A 2 -9.63 12.41 -12.64
C LYS A 2 -8.63 13.03 -11.65
N PRO A 3 -7.80 14.03 -12.04
CA PRO A 3 -6.87 14.70 -11.14
C PRO A 3 -7.54 15.30 -9.89
N ILE A 4 -6.86 15.29 -8.75
CA ILE A 4 -7.44 15.73 -7.47
C ILE A 4 -7.88 17.21 -7.50
N HIS A 5 -7.14 18.07 -8.21
CA HIS A 5 -7.45 19.49 -8.34
C HIS A 5 -8.63 19.78 -9.28
N LEU A 6 -9.14 18.76 -9.99
CA LEU A 6 -10.32 18.87 -10.84
C LEU A 6 -11.56 18.25 -10.18
N MET A 7 -11.42 17.62 -9.01
CA MET A 7 -12.54 17.03 -8.26
C MET A 7 -13.50 18.11 -7.78
N HIS A 8 -14.80 17.81 -7.85
CA HIS A 8 -15.80 18.61 -7.14
C HIS A 8 -15.62 18.43 -5.62
N PRO A 9 -16.04 19.41 -4.78
CA PRO A 9 -15.89 19.31 -3.33
C PRO A 9 -16.42 18.00 -2.74
N GLU A 10 -17.59 17.53 -3.19
CA GLU A 10 -18.18 16.26 -2.74
C GLU A 10 -17.34 15.03 -3.14
N GLU A 11 -16.73 15.04 -4.33
CA GLU A 11 -15.83 13.97 -4.78
C GLU A 11 -14.54 13.96 -3.96
N PHE A 12 -14.01 15.15 -3.66
CA PHE A 12 -12.83 15.30 -2.81
C PHE A 12 -13.12 14.83 -1.38
N ASP A 13 -14.26 15.19 -0.80
CA ASP A 13 -14.68 14.72 0.52
C ASP A 13 -14.85 13.20 0.56
N ALA A 14 -15.45 12.60 -0.48
CA ALA A 14 -15.57 11.15 -0.60
C ALA A 14 -14.20 10.47 -0.73
N PHE A 15 -13.29 11.05 -1.51
CA PHE A 15 -11.91 10.57 -1.64
C PHE A 15 -11.15 10.64 -0.31
N MET A 16 -11.28 11.74 0.43
CA MET A 16 -10.63 11.90 1.74
C MET A 16 -11.24 10.97 2.80
N ALA A 17 -12.56 10.76 2.77
CA ALA A 17 -13.23 9.80 3.63
C ALA A 17 -12.74 8.36 3.34
N TRP A 18 -12.57 8.00 2.06
CA TRP A 18 -11.97 6.73 1.64
C TRP A 18 -10.52 6.60 2.11
N ALA A 19 -9.69 7.64 1.92
CA ALA A 19 -8.29 7.63 2.33
C ALA A 19 -8.10 7.42 3.85
N ARG A 20 -9.02 7.93 4.68
CA ARG A 20 -9.02 7.64 6.12
C ARG A 20 -9.21 6.15 6.43
N TYR A 21 -10.09 5.44 5.70
CA TYR A 21 -10.24 4.00 5.87
C TYR A 21 -9.04 3.22 5.31
N LEU A 22 -8.40 3.74 4.26
CA LEU A 22 -7.13 3.20 3.76
C LEU A 22 -6.03 3.30 4.81
N TYR A 23 -5.92 4.43 5.51
CA TYR A 23 -5.00 4.58 6.65
C TYR A 23 -5.26 3.51 7.73
N TRP A 24 -6.51 3.33 8.17
CA TRP A 24 -6.83 2.34 9.20
C TRP A 24 -6.49 0.92 8.75
N CYS A 25 -6.69 0.62 7.47
CA CYS A 25 -6.30 -0.65 6.88
C CYS A 25 -4.78 -0.85 6.91
N ASP A 26 -4.00 0.17 6.52
CA ASP A 26 -2.53 0.17 6.55
C ASP A 26 -2.01 0.00 7.99
N LEU A 27 -2.60 0.72 8.94
CA LEU A 27 -2.28 0.58 10.36
C LEU A 27 -2.48 -0.86 10.87
N HIS A 28 -3.58 -1.52 10.50
CA HIS A 28 -3.81 -2.92 10.87
C HIS A 28 -2.82 -3.88 10.18
N ARG A 29 -2.50 -3.63 8.91
CA ARG A 29 -1.47 -4.39 8.18
C ARG A 29 -0.12 -4.27 8.87
N CYS A 30 0.35 -3.06 9.14
CA CYS A 30 1.63 -2.82 9.83
C CYS A 30 1.67 -3.53 11.19
N ARG A 31 0.60 -3.43 12.00
CA ARG A 31 0.51 -4.16 13.28
C ARG A 31 0.64 -5.67 13.11
N PHE A 32 0.01 -6.24 12.09
CA PHE A 32 0.13 -7.66 11.78
C PHE A 32 1.56 -8.03 11.36
N ILE A 33 2.15 -7.31 10.40
CA ILE A 33 3.49 -7.58 9.88
C ILE A 33 4.56 -7.42 10.96
N THR A 34 4.57 -6.31 11.70
CA THR A 34 5.53 -6.08 12.80
C THR A 34 5.47 -7.20 13.83
N TRP A 35 4.26 -7.56 14.29
CA TRP A 35 4.11 -8.65 15.24
C TRP A 35 4.56 -10.00 14.65
N PHE A 36 4.23 -10.26 13.39
CA PHE A 36 4.60 -11.50 12.70
C PHE A 36 6.12 -11.62 12.60
N GLU A 37 6.81 -10.58 12.14
CA GLU A 37 8.27 -10.54 12.00
C GLU A 37 8.97 -10.68 13.37
N GLU A 38 8.54 -9.92 14.39
CA GLU A 38 9.08 -10.03 15.75
C GLU A 38 8.88 -11.43 16.36
N SER A 39 7.79 -12.11 16.00
CA SER A 39 7.50 -13.46 16.50
C SER A 39 8.30 -14.56 15.79
N HIS A 40 8.76 -14.32 14.55
CA HIS A 40 9.58 -15.27 13.79
C HIS A 40 11.08 -15.16 14.08
N ASP A 41 11.52 -14.06 14.70
CA ASP A 41 12.90 -13.92 15.20
C ASP A 41 13.15 -14.70 16.52
N VAL A 42 12.10 -15.34 17.05
CA VAL A 42 12.21 -16.26 18.19
C VAL A 42 12.65 -17.64 17.69
N LYS A 43 13.92 -17.97 17.98
CA LYS A 43 14.65 -19.22 17.67
C LYS A 43 13.77 -20.47 17.46
N GLU A 44 14.12 -21.25 16.43
CA GLU A 44 13.65 -22.62 16.19
C GLU A 44 13.47 -23.38 17.51
N GLY A 45 12.23 -23.73 17.85
CA GLY A 45 11.88 -24.49 19.05
C GLY A 45 11.03 -23.76 20.09
N ALA A 46 10.70 -22.48 19.91
CA ALA A 46 9.68 -21.83 20.75
C ALA A 46 8.29 -22.38 20.43
N GLU A 47 7.61 -22.88 21.46
CA GLU A 47 6.26 -23.43 21.38
C GLU A 47 5.28 -22.40 20.81
N CYS A 48 4.65 -22.79 19.69
CA CYS A 48 3.43 -22.30 19.08
C CYS A 48 3.24 -20.77 19.02
N CYS A 49 3.30 -20.23 17.79
CA CYS A 49 2.73 -18.94 17.45
C CYS A 49 1.41 -18.73 18.22
N ASP A 50 1.22 -17.58 18.86
CA ASP A 50 -0.05 -17.20 19.45
C ASP A 50 -1.10 -17.12 18.33
N TRP A 51 -1.72 -18.27 18.03
CA TRP A 51 -2.57 -18.48 16.87
C TRP A 51 -3.80 -17.59 16.94
N TRP A 52 -4.32 -17.35 18.14
CA TRP A 52 -5.45 -16.45 18.33
C TRP A 52 -5.08 -15.00 18.08
N ARG A 53 -3.86 -14.58 18.47
CA ARG A 53 -3.35 -13.26 18.10
C ARG A 53 -3.07 -13.15 16.60
N PHE A 54 -2.53 -14.20 15.96
CA PHE A 54 -2.40 -14.27 14.50
C PHE A 54 -3.75 -14.02 13.82
N VAL A 55 -4.75 -14.84 14.17
CA VAL A 55 -6.10 -14.75 13.60
C VAL A 55 -6.70 -13.37 13.89
N ALA A 56 -6.56 -12.83 15.10
CA ALA A 56 -7.13 -11.53 15.46
C ALA A 56 -6.51 -10.37 14.66
N LEU A 57 -5.18 -10.31 14.55
CA LEU A 57 -4.49 -9.24 13.81
C LEU A 57 -4.74 -9.34 12.30
N LEU A 58 -4.68 -10.55 11.74
CA LEU A 58 -5.02 -10.79 10.35
C LEU A 58 -6.48 -10.40 10.05
N SER A 59 -7.39 -10.78 10.95
CA SER A 59 -8.81 -10.47 10.85
C SER A 59 -9.09 -8.97 10.82
N GLN A 60 -8.37 -8.20 11.64
CA GLN A 60 -8.47 -6.75 11.67
C GLN A 60 -8.03 -6.14 10.33
N TRP A 61 -6.90 -6.60 9.78
CA TRP A 61 -6.41 -6.13 8.49
C TRP A 61 -7.39 -6.47 7.37
N TYR A 62 -7.75 -7.73 7.20
CA TYR A 62 -8.64 -8.18 6.12
C TYR A 62 -10.03 -7.57 6.23
N GLY A 63 -10.56 -7.48 7.46
CA GLY A 63 -11.81 -6.80 7.75
C GLY A 63 -11.79 -5.33 7.36
N SER A 64 -10.71 -4.60 7.66
CA SER A 64 -10.56 -3.20 7.23
C SER A 64 -10.35 -3.04 5.73
N LEU A 65 -9.68 -3.98 5.06
CA LEU A 65 -9.51 -3.96 3.61
C LEU A 65 -10.86 -4.04 2.89
N TRP A 66 -11.80 -4.86 3.38
CA TRP A 66 -13.16 -4.87 2.83
C TRP A 66 -13.83 -3.49 2.89
N VAL A 67 -13.66 -2.76 3.99
CA VAL A 67 -14.22 -1.39 4.14
C VAL A 67 -13.60 -0.43 3.13
N VAL A 68 -12.30 -0.57 2.82
CA VAL A 68 -11.63 0.19 1.75
C VAL A 68 -12.25 -0.11 0.39
N ILE A 69 -12.56 -1.38 0.09
CA ILE A 69 -13.23 -1.79 -1.15
C ILE A 69 -14.65 -1.21 -1.24
N GLU A 70 -15.41 -1.24 -0.14
CA GLU A 70 -16.74 -0.61 -0.09
C GLU A 70 -16.65 0.90 -0.33
N GLY A 71 -15.67 1.57 0.30
CA GLY A 71 -15.38 2.98 0.09
C GLY A 71 -15.00 3.29 -1.36
N TRP A 72 -14.16 2.47 -1.98
CA TRP A 72 -13.76 2.58 -3.38
C TRP A 72 -14.98 2.60 -4.31
N LYS A 73 -15.86 1.59 -4.16
CA LYS A 73 -17.09 1.48 -4.96
C LYS A 73 -18.05 2.63 -4.71
N LYS A 74 -18.25 3.04 -3.45
CA LYS A 74 -19.16 4.15 -3.08
C LYS A 74 -18.66 5.52 -3.54
N ALA A 75 -17.36 5.77 -3.43
CA ALA A 75 -16.72 7.00 -3.90
C ALA A 75 -16.54 7.04 -5.42
N ARG A 76 -16.88 5.95 -6.13
CA ARG A 76 -16.78 5.81 -7.60
C ARG A 76 -15.36 6.11 -8.09
N LEU A 77 -14.37 5.66 -7.33
CA LEU A 77 -12.98 5.71 -7.73
C LEU A 77 -12.73 4.65 -8.81
N ALA A 78 -11.75 4.89 -9.67
CA ALA A 78 -11.47 4.03 -10.82
C ALA A 78 -9.97 4.02 -11.13
N ASP A 79 -9.45 2.81 -11.33
CA ASP A 79 -8.07 2.50 -11.67
C ASP A 79 -8.05 1.10 -12.28
N ALA A 80 -7.51 0.99 -13.50
CA ALA A 80 -7.61 -0.26 -14.27
C ALA A 80 -6.99 -1.48 -13.57
N VAL A 81 -5.95 -1.28 -12.73
CA VAL A 81 -5.30 -2.38 -12.01
C VAL A 81 -6.16 -2.80 -10.83
N ILE A 82 -6.61 -1.84 -10.01
CA ILE A 82 -7.48 -2.12 -8.87
C ILE A 82 -8.80 -2.74 -9.36
N ASP A 83 -9.43 -2.14 -10.36
CA ASP A 83 -10.71 -2.61 -10.90
C ASP A 83 -10.59 -4.02 -11.48
N GLY A 84 -9.45 -4.37 -12.08
CA GLY A 84 -9.15 -5.73 -12.52
C GLY A 84 -8.93 -6.73 -11.38
N LEU A 85 -8.36 -6.29 -10.25
CA LEU A 85 -8.23 -7.12 -9.03
C LEU A 85 -9.55 -7.27 -8.28
N LEU A 86 -10.47 -6.32 -8.43
CA LEU A 86 -11.81 -6.32 -7.85
C LEU A 86 -12.86 -6.97 -8.76
N ASP A 87 -12.45 -7.50 -9.92
CA ASP A 87 -13.34 -8.15 -10.87
C ASP A 87 -14.14 -9.28 -10.19
N GLU A 88 -15.46 -9.20 -10.33
CA GLU A 88 -16.39 -10.11 -9.66
C GLU A 88 -16.22 -11.57 -10.11
N SER A 89 -15.60 -11.81 -11.26
CA SER A 89 -15.31 -13.16 -11.76
C SER A 89 -14.13 -13.86 -11.08
N LEU A 90 -13.45 -13.21 -10.12
CA LEU A 90 -12.34 -13.77 -9.35
C LEU A 90 -12.76 -14.34 -7.97
N ASP A 91 -14.04 -14.21 -7.57
CA ASP A 91 -14.65 -14.64 -6.29
C ASP A 91 -14.01 -14.06 -4.99
N TYR A 92 -12.80 -13.52 -5.02
CA TYR A 92 -12.06 -13.04 -3.85
C TYR A 92 -12.81 -11.96 -3.06
N CYS A 93 -13.49 -11.04 -3.74
CA CYS A 93 -14.28 -9.99 -3.09
C CYS A 93 -15.42 -10.57 -2.26
N GLU A 94 -16.14 -11.56 -2.79
CA GLU A 94 -17.26 -12.18 -2.08
C GLU A 94 -16.77 -13.00 -0.88
N LEU A 95 -15.64 -13.69 -1.02
CA LEU A 95 -15.03 -14.44 0.07
C LEU A 95 -14.55 -13.47 1.18
N LEU A 96 -13.87 -12.37 0.83
CA LEU A 96 -13.42 -11.37 1.79
C LEU A 96 -14.60 -10.68 2.51
N ARG A 97 -15.71 -10.44 1.81
CA ARG A 97 -16.95 -9.91 2.41
C ARG A 97 -17.52 -10.86 3.47
N ARG A 98 -17.58 -12.17 3.15
CA ARG A 98 -18.04 -13.21 4.09
C ARG A 98 -17.10 -13.32 5.28
N TYR A 99 -15.79 -13.27 5.03
CA TYR A 99 -14.76 -13.27 6.06
C TYR A 99 -14.94 -12.09 7.03
N ARG A 100 -15.05 -10.85 6.50
CA ARG A 100 -15.31 -9.64 7.30
C ARG A 100 -16.57 -9.80 8.17
N ASN A 101 -17.62 -10.42 7.62
CA ASN A 101 -18.83 -10.68 8.40
C ASN A 101 -18.58 -11.72 9.51
N GLY A 102 -17.81 -12.76 9.26
CA GLY A 102 -17.40 -13.72 10.29
C GLY A 102 -16.59 -13.08 11.42
N VAL A 103 -15.70 -12.13 11.09
CA VAL A 103 -14.85 -11.42 12.06
C VAL A 103 -15.65 -10.52 12.99
N TYR A 104 -16.59 -9.72 12.47
CA TYR A 104 -17.26 -8.66 13.24
C TYR A 104 -18.67 -9.01 13.72
N HIS A 105 -19.23 -10.15 13.31
CA HIS A 105 -20.49 -10.66 13.88
C HIS A 105 -20.19 -11.81 14.83
N TYR A 106 -20.72 -11.72 16.05
CA TYR A 106 -20.60 -12.79 17.04
C TYR A 106 -21.03 -14.14 16.45
N GLN A 107 -20.16 -15.15 16.59
CA GLN A 107 -20.42 -16.51 16.18
C GLN A 107 -20.52 -17.41 17.41
N PRO A 108 -21.55 -18.27 17.52
CA PRO A 108 -21.67 -19.21 18.64
C PRO A 108 -20.68 -20.39 18.54
N ARG A 109 -19.90 -20.48 17.44
CA ARG A 109 -18.89 -21.51 17.20
C ARG A 109 -17.51 -20.88 17.14
N ILE A 110 -16.53 -21.53 17.77
CA ILE A 110 -15.13 -21.05 17.86
C ILE A 110 -14.42 -21.10 16.50
N ILE A 111 -14.76 -22.09 15.67
CA ILE A 111 -14.29 -22.23 14.28
C ILE A 111 -15.51 -22.02 13.40
N GLU A 112 -15.51 -20.93 12.63
CA GLU A 112 -16.58 -20.61 11.70
C GLU A 112 -16.10 -20.89 10.26
N PRO A 113 -16.88 -21.64 9.46
CA PRO A 113 -16.46 -22.04 8.11
C PRO A 113 -16.05 -20.88 7.20
N ARG A 114 -16.74 -19.74 7.21
CA ARG A 114 -16.39 -18.53 6.41
C ARG A 114 -15.04 -17.94 6.79
N LEU A 115 -14.58 -18.11 8.03
CA LEU A 115 -13.21 -17.71 8.42
C LEU A 115 -12.18 -18.64 7.79
N LEU A 116 -12.47 -19.95 7.75
CA LEU A 116 -11.59 -20.95 7.19
C LEU A 116 -11.61 -20.95 5.66
N ASP A 117 -12.76 -20.79 5.04
CA ASP A 117 -12.93 -20.81 3.58
C ASP A 117 -11.98 -19.78 2.96
N PHE A 118 -12.01 -18.52 3.39
CA PHE A 118 -11.09 -17.50 2.86
C PHE A 118 -9.59 -17.82 3.07
N LEU A 119 -9.24 -18.36 4.23
CA LEU A 119 -7.86 -18.73 4.56
C LEU A 119 -7.40 -19.98 3.80
N ASN A 120 -8.34 -20.83 3.37
CA ASN A 120 -8.08 -22.09 2.68
C ASN A 120 -8.31 -22.00 1.15
N GLU A 121 -8.99 -20.95 0.64
CA GLU A 121 -9.57 -20.97 -0.70
C GLU A 121 -8.52 -20.99 -1.83
N SER A 122 -7.27 -20.60 -1.60
CA SER A 122 -6.17 -20.85 -2.54
C SER A 122 -4.86 -20.25 -2.02
N GLU A 123 -3.74 -20.69 -2.61
CA GLU A 123 -2.45 -20.00 -2.55
C GLU A 123 -2.50 -18.55 -3.10
N ARG A 124 -3.63 -18.11 -3.68
CA ARG A 124 -3.77 -16.79 -4.32
C ARG A 124 -4.46 -15.74 -3.46
N THR A 125 -5.26 -16.11 -2.45
CA THR A 125 -6.01 -15.13 -1.64
C THR A 125 -5.09 -14.22 -0.83
N VAL A 126 -4.07 -14.77 -0.17
CA VAL A 126 -3.08 -14.00 0.58
C VAL A 126 -2.29 -13.06 -0.34
N PRO A 127 -1.68 -13.53 -1.45
CA PRO A 127 -1.05 -12.63 -2.41
C PRO A 127 -2.00 -11.59 -3.00
N TRP A 128 -3.28 -11.91 -3.20
CA TRP A 128 -4.28 -10.97 -3.70
C TRP A 128 -4.60 -9.87 -2.69
N VAL A 129 -4.84 -10.20 -1.42
CA VAL A 129 -5.06 -9.19 -0.36
C VAL A 129 -3.87 -8.24 -0.27
N ASP A 130 -2.67 -8.80 -0.22
CA ASP A 130 -1.44 -8.03 -0.16
C ASP A 130 -1.26 -7.13 -1.39
N THR A 131 -1.46 -7.66 -2.60
CA THR A 131 -1.37 -6.86 -3.83
C THR A 131 -2.42 -5.76 -3.85
N LEU A 132 -3.69 -6.07 -3.59
CA LEU A 132 -4.78 -5.09 -3.60
C LEU A 132 -4.54 -3.96 -2.60
N HIS A 133 -4.04 -4.28 -1.41
CA HIS A 133 -3.67 -3.28 -0.41
C HIS A 133 -2.62 -2.30 -0.96
N HIS A 134 -1.51 -2.82 -1.48
CA HIS A 134 -0.44 -1.98 -2.04
C HIS A 134 -0.91 -1.19 -3.28
N GLU A 135 -1.84 -1.74 -4.06
CA GLU A 135 -2.45 -1.01 -5.18
C GLU A 135 -3.27 0.20 -4.73
N PHE A 136 -4.00 0.09 -3.62
CA PHE A 136 -4.69 1.23 -3.03
C PHE A 136 -3.71 2.29 -2.51
N LEU A 137 -2.62 1.89 -1.85
CA LEU A 137 -1.57 2.81 -1.40
C LEU A 137 -0.92 3.55 -2.59
N ARG A 138 -0.57 2.81 -3.66
CA ARG A 138 -0.04 3.37 -4.90
C ARG A 138 -1.02 4.38 -5.50
N PHE A 139 -2.29 4.00 -5.67
CA PHE A 139 -3.30 4.88 -6.24
C PHE A 139 -3.42 6.18 -5.44
N PHE A 140 -3.48 6.09 -4.11
CA PHE A 140 -3.53 7.27 -3.25
C PHE A 140 -2.32 8.18 -3.47
N GLU A 141 -1.11 7.63 -3.50
CA GLU A 141 0.12 8.39 -3.74
C GLU A 141 0.17 9.06 -5.11
N GLU A 142 -0.24 8.35 -6.16
CA GLU A 142 -0.33 8.90 -7.52
C GLU A 142 -1.31 10.07 -7.59
N MET A 143 -2.43 9.99 -6.87
CA MET A 143 -3.39 11.09 -6.77
C MET A 143 -2.76 12.36 -6.19
N LEU A 144 -1.84 12.23 -5.23
CA LEU A 144 -1.19 13.37 -4.58
C LEU A 144 -0.16 14.08 -5.46
N VAL A 145 0.30 13.46 -6.56
CA VAL A 145 1.21 14.11 -7.53
C VAL A 145 0.49 14.66 -8.76
N THR A 146 -0.83 14.45 -8.87
CA THR A 146 -1.63 15.03 -9.96
C THR A 146 -1.78 16.55 -9.89
N ILE A 147 -1.50 17.18 -8.74
CA ILE A 147 -1.43 18.64 -8.64
C ILE A 147 -0.10 19.13 -9.23
N PRO A 148 -0.12 20.10 -10.17
CA PRO A 148 1.10 20.67 -10.72
C PRO A 148 1.94 21.43 -9.67
N GLY A 149 3.25 21.17 -9.68
CA GLY A 149 4.25 21.91 -8.92
C GLY A 149 4.58 21.31 -7.55
N LYS A 150 5.88 21.10 -7.29
CA LYS A 150 6.41 20.48 -6.05
C LYS A 150 5.88 21.14 -4.77
N LYS A 151 5.87 22.47 -4.72
CA LYS A 151 5.34 23.24 -3.57
C LYS A 151 3.86 22.98 -3.29
N ASN A 152 3.04 22.86 -4.34
CA ASN A 152 1.62 22.56 -4.18
C ASN A 152 1.41 21.12 -3.70
N GLN A 153 2.19 20.18 -4.21
CA GLN A 153 2.19 18.78 -3.78
C GLN A 153 2.61 18.63 -2.31
N GLU A 154 3.61 19.38 -1.86
CA GLU A 154 4.04 19.43 -0.45
C GLU A 154 2.97 20.05 0.44
N THR A 155 2.33 21.14 -0.02
CA THR A 155 1.24 21.79 0.72
C THR A 155 0.04 20.85 0.87
N LEU A 156 -0.35 20.15 -0.20
CA LEU A 156 -1.41 19.15 -0.17
C LEU A 156 -1.07 18.02 0.81
N ARG A 157 0.15 17.45 0.72
CA ARG A 157 0.60 16.38 1.62
C ARG A 157 0.52 16.79 3.07
N LYS A 158 0.98 18.00 3.40
CA LYS A 158 0.86 18.54 4.75
C LYS A 158 -0.60 18.65 5.19
N ALA A 159 -1.47 19.21 4.35
CA ALA A 159 -2.90 19.32 4.67
C ALA A 159 -3.56 17.93 4.88
N ILE A 160 -3.17 16.92 4.11
CA ILE A 160 -3.65 15.55 4.29
C ILE A 160 -3.19 14.97 5.62
N VAL A 161 -1.93 15.18 6.01
CA VAL A 161 -1.44 14.77 7.33
C VAL A 161 -2.21 15.51 8.43
N ASP A 162 -2.48 16.79 8.27
CA ASP A 162 -3.24 17.58 9.25
C ASP A 162 -4.71 17.08 9.39
N ILE A 163 -5.29 16.50 8.33
CA ILE A 163 -6.69 16.01 8.31
C ILE A 163 -6.82 14.54 8.71
N ILE A 164 -6.01 13.67 8.12
CA ILE A 164 -6.09 12.20 8.26
C ILE A 164 -5.07 11.68 9.28
N GLY A 165 -3.98 12.41 9.50
CA GLY A 165 -2.88 11.99 10.38
C GLY A 165 -1.88 11.04 9.71
N TRP A 166 -1.94 10.84 8.39
CA TRP A 166 -1.16 9.80 7.71
C TRP A 166 -0.92 10.07 6.22
N LEU A 167 0.21 9.56 5.74
CA LEU A 167 0.55 9.33 4.34
C LEU A 167 1.21 7.95 4.23
N PRO A 168 1.03 7.22 3.12
CA PRO A 168 1.74 5.97 2.89
C PRO A 168 3.26 6.17 2.94
N THR A 169 3.93 5.45 3.83
CA THR A 169 5.39 5.45 3.92
C THR A 169 6.01 4.25 3.23
N ASP A 170 5.29 3.13 3.15
CA ASP A 170 5.75 1.90 2.51
C ASP A 170 5.24 1.79 1.07
N THR A 171 5.64 2.74 0.23
CA THR A 171 5.37 2.71 -1.21
C THR A 171 6.62 3.08 -1.99
N GLU A 172 6.74 2.60 -3.23
CA GLU A 172 7.84 2.99 -4.11
C GLU A 172 7.96 4.51 -4.25
N ALA A 173 6.83 5.18 -4.37
CA ALA A 173 6.79 6.63 -4.51
C ALA A 173 7.26 7.33 -3.23
N ALA A 174 6.99 6.77 -2.05
CA ALA A 174 7.50 7.28 -0.79
C ALA A 174 9.01 7.09 -0.66
N HIS A 175 9.50 5.87 -0.92
CA HIS A 175 10.93 5.54 -0.90
C HIS A 175 11.74 6.40 -1.88
N LEU A 176 11.24 6.59 -3.11
CA LEU A 176 11.90 7.45 -4.10
C LEU A 176 11.91 8.92 -3.69
N ARG A 177 10.84 9.42 -3.07
CA ARG A 177 10.81 10.81 -2.58
C ARG A 177 11.79 11.02 -1.44
N GLU A 178 11.88 10.10 -0.50
CA GLU A 178 12.85 10.17 0.60
C GLU A 178 14.28 10.16 0.04
N PHE A 179 14.56 9.25 -0.90
CA PHE A 179 15.83 9.20 -1.61
C PHE A 179 16.14 10.52 -2.34
N ASP A 180 15.19 11.07 -3.10
CA ASP A 180 15.38 12.35 -3.79
C ASP A 180 15.60 13.52 -2.83
N GLN A 181 14.91 13.54 -1.69
CA GLN A 181 15.13 14.55 -0.65
C GLN A 181 16.54 14.46 -0.07
N LEU A 182 17.05 13.25 0.17
CA LEU A 182 18.43 13.04 0.62
C LEU A 182 19.44 13.51 -0.43
N CYS A 183 19.22 13.21 -1.71
CA CYS A 183 20.06 13.69 -2.81
C CYS A 183 20.05 15.23 -2.91
N ASP A 184 18.88 15.86 -2.79
CA ASP A 184 18.73 17.32 -2.84
C ASP A 184 19.43 17.99 -1.64
N GLN A 185 19.35 17.39 -0.44
CA GLN A 185 20.05 17.85 0.75
C GLN A 185 21.58 17.74 0.60
N ALA A 186 22.07 16.62 0.10
CA ALA A 186 23.50 16.41 -0.15
C ALA A 186 24.03 17.43 -1.16
N ARG A 187 23.29 17.70 -2.25
CA ARG A 187 23.65 18.72 -3.21
C ARG A 187 23.68 20.13 -2.60
N ALA A 188 22.65 20.48 -1.82
CA ALA A 188 22.62 21.77 -1.13
C ALA A 188 23.79 21.96 -0.16
N ALA A 189 24.23 20.87 0.50
CA ALA A 189 25.42 20.89 1.35
C ALA A 189 26.71 21.13 0.56
N VAL A 190 26.87 20.51 -0.61
CA VAL A 190 27.99 20.77 -1.53
C VAL A 190 28.05 22.24 -1.93
N ASP A 191 26.91 22.79 -2.37
CA ASP A 191 26.79 24.19 -2.78
C ASP A 191 27.12 25.15 -1.62
N LYS A 192 26.76 24.78 -0.39
CA LYS A 192 26.98 25.60 0.81
C LYS A 192 28.41 25.57 1.35
N TYR A 193 29.08 24.42 1.34
CA TYR A 193 30.32 24.22 2.10
C TYR A 193 31.57 23.95 1.27
N GLY A 194 31.45 23.43 0.05
CA GLY A 194 32.61 22.99 -0.76
C GLY A 194 32.74 23.68 -2.11
N GLY A 195 31.64 24.20 -2.66
CA GLY A 195 31.58 24.59 -4.07
C GLY A 195 31.70 23.37 -5.00
N PRO A 196 31.08 23.41 -6.20
CA PRO A 196 30.96 22.23 -7.07
C PRO A 196 32.27 21.79 -7.74
N THR A 197 33.38 22.51 -7.50
CA THR A 197 34.65 22.31 -8.23
C THR A 197 35.70 21.55 -7.43
N THR A 198 35.47 21.27 -6.14
CA THR A 198 36.41 20.45 -5.37
C THR A 198 36.32 18.98 -5.80
N PRO A 199 37.43 18.21 -5.80
CA PRO A 199 37.39 16.80 -6.19
C PRO A 199 36.35 15.98 -5.40
N GLY A 200 36.27 16.17 -4.09
CA GLY A 200 35.26 15.49 -3.25
C GLY A 200 33.82 15.92 -3.54
N ALA A 201 33.58 17.19 -3.91
CA ALA A 201 32.26 17.62 -4.37
C ALA A 201 31.87 16.98 -5.71
N GLN A 202 32.82 16.88 -6.65
CA GLN A 202 32.58 16.25 -7.95
C GLN A 202 32.31 14.76 -7.82
N GLU A 203 33.06 14.06 -6.95
CA GLU A 203 32.85 12.66 -6.62
C GLU A 203 31.46 12.44 -6.01
N LEU A 204 31.08 13.20 -4.98
CA LEU A 204 29.76 13.09 -4.36
C LEU A 204 28.62 13.40 -5.35
N LEU A 205 28.78 14.39 -6.23
CA LEU A 205 27.78 14.70 -7.26
C LEU A 205 27.68 13.58 -8.31
N ALA A 206 28.78 12.93 -8.66
CA ALA A 206 28.79 11.76 -9.54
C ALA A 206 28.09 10.56 -8.87
N ASP A 207 28.34 10.32 -7.58
CA ASP A 207 27.68 9.26 -6.81
C ASP A 207 26.17 9.48 -6.70
N ILE A 208 25.73 10.73 -6.44
CA ILE A 208 24.31 11.09 -6.44
C ILE A 208 23.67 10.80 -7.81
N ALA A 209 24.34 11.17 -8.90
CA ALA A 209 23.85 10.91 -10.25
C ALA A 209 23.75 9.41 -10.53
N HIS A 210 24.77 8.64 -10.15
CA HIS A 210 24.79 7.19 -10.32
C HIS A 210 23.69 6.49 -9.50
N ALA A 211 23.53 6.88 -8.23
CA ALA A 211 22.49 6.34 -7.36
C ALA A 211 21.07 6.63 -7.89
N ARG A 212 20.86 7.81 -8.50
CA ARG A 212 19.59 8.15 -9.18
C ARG A 212 19.30 7.25 -10.38
N GLU A 213 20.32 6.85 -11.14
CA GLU A 213 20.13 5.89 -12.24
C GLU A 213 19.78 4.50 -11.70
N ILE A 214 20.48 4.01 -10.67
CA ILE A 214 20.15 2.73 -10.00
C ILE A 214 18.69 2.73 -9.50
N ALA A 215 18.26 3.83 -8.86
CA ALA A 215 16.90 3.95 -8.34
C ALA A 215 15.84 3.89 -9.46
N LYS A 216 16.13 4.46 -10.64
CA LYS A 216 15.25 4.36 -11.82
C LYS A 216 15.17 2.93 -12.35
N ASP A 217 16.30 2.23 -12.43
CA ASP A 217 16.34 0.85 -12.90
C ASP A 217 15.58 -0.08 -11.95
N ALA A 218 15.80 0.05 -10.64
CA ALA A 218 15.07 -0.70 -9.61
C ALA A 218 13.54 -0.48 -9.71
N LEU A 219 13.11 0.76 -9.95
CA LEU A 219 11.70 1.10 -10.16
C LEU A 219 11.11 0.42 -11.42
N LEU A 220 11.88 0.34 -12.50
CA LEU A 220 11.44 -0.36 -13.72
C LEU A 220 11.29 -1.86 -13.47
N GLU A 221 12.24 -2.47 -12.76
CA GLU A 221 12.19 -3.89 -12.41
C GLU A 221 11.02 -4.21 -11.49
N TYR A 222 10.79 -3.39 -10.46
CA TYR A 222 9.64 -3.57 -9.58
C TYR A 222 8.34 -3.44 -10.34
N ARG A 223 8.17 -2.42 -11.20
CA ARG A 223 6.96 -2.27 -12.01
C ARG A 223 6.71 -3.48 -12.90
N ALA A 224 7.76 -4.05 -13.49
CA ALA A 224 7.65 -5.27 -14.27
C ALA A 224 7.24 -6.48 -13.41
N TRP A 225 7.83 -6.63 -12.22
CA TRP A 225 7.46 -7.68 -11.26
C TRP A 225 6.01 -7.55 -10.81
N ARG A 226 5.58 -6.33 -10.44
CA ARG A 226 4.21 -5.98 -10.06
C ARG A 226 3.23 -6.35 -11.18
N GLN A 227 3.52 -5.99 -12.43
CA GLN A 227 2.66 -6.32 -13.57
C GLN A 227 2.53 -7.83 -13.76
N ARG A 228 3.62 -8.60 -13.60
CA ARG A 228 3.56 -10.08 -13.62
C ARG A 228 2.68 -10.62 -12.49
N ARG A 229 2.79 -10.06 -11.28
CA ARG A 229 2.00 -10.47 -10.11
C ARG A 229 0.52 -10.19 -10.30
N VAL A 230 0.14 -8.98 -10.75
CA VAL A 230 -1.25 -8.64 -11.11
C VAL A 230 -1.77 -9.59 -12.18
N SER A 231 -0.98 -9.83 -13.24
CA SER A 231 -1.38 -10.72 -14.33
C SER A 231 -1.59 -12.17 -13.86
N PHE A 232 -0.82 -12.64 -12.89
CA PHE A 232 -1.03 -13.95 -12.27
C PHE A 232 -2.34 -14.01 -11.48
N LEU A 233 -2.64 -12.96 -10.71
CA LEU A 233 -3.81 -12.87 -9.85
C LEU A 233 -5.13 -12.69 -10.61
N THR A 234 -5.11 -12.04 -11.77
CA THR A 234 -6.30 -11.78 -12.60
C THR A 234 -6.56 -12.86 -13.65
N ARG A 235 -5.65 -13.83 -13.83
CA ARG A 235 -5.92 -15.00 -14.68
C ARG A 235 -6.92 -15.91 -14.00
N LYS A 236 -8.07 -16.13 -14.65
CA LYS A 236 -9.01 -17.20 -14.29
C LYS A 236 -8.26 -18.52 -14.18
N GLY A 237 -8.32 -19.16 -13.03
CA GLY A 237 -7.83 -20.53 -12.90
C GLY A 237 -8.59 -21.42 -13.87
N THR A 238 -7.90 -22.27 -14.61
CA THR A 238 -8.54 -23.47 -15.16
C THR A 238 -9.15 -24.22 -13.98
N PRO A 239 -10.44 -24.58 -14.01
CA PRO A 239 -11.03 -25.37 -12.95
C PRO A 239 -10.22 -26.66 -12.81
N HIS A 240 -9.71 -26.91 -11.61
CA HIS A 240 -9.10 -28.18 -11.21
C HIS A 240 -10.19 -29.24 -10.99
#